data_AF-A0A3B1A8K1-F1
#
_entry.id   AF-A0A3B1A8K1-F1
#
_cell.length_a   1.000
_cell.length_b   1.000
_cell.length_c   1.000
_cell.angle_alpha   90.00
_cell.angle_beta   90.00
_cell.angle_gamma   90.00
#
_symmetry.space_group_name_H-M   'P 1'
#
loop_
_entity.id
_entity.type
_entity.pdbx_description
1 polymer ?
#
loop_
_entity_poly.entity_id
_entity_poly.type
_entity_poly.pdbx_seq_one_letter_code
_entity_poly.pdbx_strand_id
1 'polypeptide(L)'
;MAVEGFLQAGELEETLIQLQAQVRDAPSKAELRIFLFQLLVVMGQWQRALTQLNVAGELDAAALAMVQTYREAIRCEVLRAEVFAGKRSPLLFGQPAQWAANLVEALRLSAEGHYAQSSDLREKAFELAPASTGVCDGKRFDWIADADMRLGPMLEAIVNGQYYWIPFNQIQQITIEEPVDLRDMVWMPAYFVWANGGESVGLIPSRYPGSEACEDDAIRLARKTEWQQYGEGLYFGFGQRVLSTDEDEYSLMDIRSISLDTVMEPGDLKTGSVTTDGVCGG
;
A
#
# COMPACT_ATOMS: atom_id res chain seq x y z
N MET A 1 -24.48 22.78 4.05
CA MET A 1 -23.98 21.91 2.96
C MET A 1 -24.17 20.47 3.43
N ALA A 2 -24.46 19.53 2.53
CA ALA A 2 -24.42 18.11 2.90
C ALA A 2 -22.97 17.71 3.25
N VAL A 3 -22.77 16.67 4.08
CA VAL A 3 -21.43 16.23 4.53
C VAL A 3 -20.52 15.94 3.34
N GLU A 4 -21.08 15.35 2.30
CA GLU A 4 -20.41 15.02 1.04
C GLU A 4 -19.86 16.25 0.32
N GLY A 5 -20.52 17.41 0.47
CA GLY A 5 -20.06 18.66 -0.14
C GLY A 5 -18.76 19.18 0.49
N PHE A 6 -18.63 19.07 1.82
CA PHE A 6 -17.39 19.42 2.51
C PHE A 6 -16.25 18.47 2.13
N LEU A 7 -16.54 17.17 2.01
CA LEU A 7 -15.55 16.19 1.55
C LEU A 7 -15.09 16.46 0.12
N GLN A 8 -16.00 16.80 -0.78
CA GLN A 8 -15.66 17.16 -2.17
C GLN A 8 -14.77 18.42 -2.19
N ALA A 9 -15.08 19.43 -1.39
CA ALA A 9 -14.27 20.63 -1.22
C ALA A 9 -12.88 20.34 -0.59
N GLY A 10 -12.69 19.17 0.01
CA GLY A 10 -11.46 18.79 0.69
C GLY A 10 -11.36 19.35 2.12
N GLU A 11 -12.48 19.67 2.76
CA GLU A 11 -12.52 20.21 4.12
C GLU A 11 -12.73 19.05 5.13
N LEU A 12 -11.66 18.33 5.49
CA LEU A 12 -11.78 17.09 6.27
C LEU A 12 -12.29 17.33 7.70
N GLU A 13 -11.84 18.39 8.35
CA GLU A 13 -12.27 18.72 9.71
C GLU A 13 -13.76 19.07 9.78
N GLU A 14 -14.25 19.88 8.86
CA GLU A 14 -15.68 20.22 8.79
C GLU A 14 -16.51 18.98 8.43
N THR A 15 -16.03 18.16 7.49
CA THR A 15 -16.64 16.86 7.18
C THR A 15 -16.76 15.99 8.44
N LEU A 16 -15.70 15.93 9.27
CA LEU A 16 -15.69 15.15 10.50
C LEU A 16 -16.71 15.67 11.52
N ILE A 17 -16.75 16.98 11.76
CA ILE A 17 -17.69 17.61 12.69
C ILE A 17 -19.14 17.26 12.32
N GLN A 18 -19.49 17.46 11.04
CA GLN A 18 -20.85 17.23 10.55
C GLN A 18 -21.22 15.75 10.56
N LEU A 19 -20.30 14.87 10.13
CA LEU A 19 -20.53 13.43 10.14
C LEU A 19 -20.71 12.88 11.56
N GLN A 20 -19.93 13.38 12.53
CA GLN A 20 -20.12 13.01 13.93
C GLN A 20 -21.47 13.46 14.48
N ALA A 21 -22.00 14.60 14.05
CA ALA A 21 -23.35 15.03 14.42
C ALA A 21 -24.42 14.07 13.88
N GLN A 22 -24.32 13.69 12.61
CA GLN A 22 -25.24 12.71 12.01
C GLN A 22 -25.20 11.35 12.71
N VAL A 23 -24.00 10.89 13.08
CA VAL A 23 -23.82 9.64 13.84
C VAL A 23 -24.46 9.73 15.23
N ARG A 24 -24.43 10.89 15.89
CA ARG A 24 -25.12 11.09 17.18
C ARG A 24 -26.64 11.06 17.03
N ASP A 25 -27.16 11.64 15.94
CA ASP A 25 -28.61 11.69 15.68
C ASP A 25 -29.16 10.33 15.22
N ALA A 26 -28.32 9.50 14.58
CA ALA A 26 -28.71 8.18 14.08
C ALA A 26 -27.66 7.09 14.41
N PRO A 27 -27.47 6.76 15.71
CA PRO A 27 -26.34 5.93 16.16
C PRO A 27 -26.38 4.47 15.72
N SER A 28 -27.55 3.97 15.33
CA SER A 28 -27.78 2.60 14.86
C SER A 28 -27.61 2.42 13.35
N LYS A 29 -27.29 3.47 12.58
CA LYS A 29 -27.05 3.38 11.14
C LYS A 29 -25.62 2.93 10.87
N ALA A 30 -25.45 1.70 10.37
CA ALA A 30 -24.15 1.14 10.02
C ALA A 30 -23.42 1.98 8.95
N GLU A 31 -24.13 2.44 7.91
CA GLU A 31 -23.57 3.27 6.82
C GLU A 31 -22.83 4.51 7.33
N LEU A 32 -23.37 5.20 8.34
CA LEU A 32 -22.72 6.38 8.94
C LEU A 32 -21.45 5.99 9.72
N ARG A 33 -21.43 4.80 10.34
CA ARG A 33 -20.23 4.27 11.02
C ARG A 33 -19.15 3.91 10.01
N ILE A 34 -19.55 3.31 8.89
CA ILE A 34 -18.66 2.99 7.78
C ILE A 34 -18.05 4.29 7.24
N PHE A 35 -18.87 5.29 6.91
CA PHE A 35 -18.36 6.58 6.43
C PHE A 35 -17.40 7.23 7.45
N LEU A 36 -17.75 7.21 8.74
CA LEU A 36 -16.90 7.79 9.78
C LEU A 36 -15.58 7.03 9.92
N PHE A 37 -15.58 5.70 9.83
CA PHE A 37 -14.36 4.89 9.78
C PHE A 37 -13.48 5.34 8.60
N GLN A 38 -14.04 5.44 7.39
CA GLN A 38 -13.29 5.79 6.19
C GLN A 38 -12.67 7.20 6.28
N LEU A 39 -13.42 8.16 6.83
CA LEU A 39 -12.90 9.51 7.06
C LEU A 39 -11.74 9.50 8.08
N LEU A 40 -11.88 8.74 9.16
CA LEU A 40 -10.86 8.68 10.20
C LEU A 40 -9.56 8.03 9.72
N VAL A 41 -9.60 7.04 8.80
CA VAL A 41 -8.37 6.47 8.21
C VAL A 41 -7.67 7.44 7.27
N VAL A 42 -8.42 8.26 6.52
CA VAL A 42 -7.83 9.34 5.69
C VAL A 42 -7.06 10.33 6.56
N MET A 43 -7.63 10.69 7.71
CA MET A 43 -7.05 11.60 8.70
C MET A 43 -6.02 10.94 9.64
N GLY A 44 -5.64 9.67 9.42
CA GLY A 44 -4.64 8.98 10.25
C GLY A 44 -5.08 8.67 11.68
N GLN A 45 -6.37 8.77 12.00
CA GLN A 45 -6.90 8.55 13.34
C GLN A 45 -7.21 7.07 13.58
N TRP A 46 -6.17 6.23 13.48
CA TRP A 46 -6.23 4.77 13.42
C TRP A 46 -7.07 4.11 14.52
N GLN A 47 -6.84 4.48 15.78
CA GLN A 47 -7.55 3.88 16.91
C GLN A 47 -9.05 4.21 16.88
N ARG A 48 -9.39 5.46 16.54
CA ARG A 48 -10.79 5.90 16.42
C ARG A 48 -11.46 5.22 15.22
N ALA A 49 -10.75 5.09 14.11
CA ALA A 49 -11.23 4.39 12.92
C ALA A 49 -11.57 2.93 13.23
N LEU A 50 -10.67 2.22 13.92
CA LEU A 50 -10.88 0.83 14.33
C LEU A 50 -12.12 0.68 15.24
N THR A 51 -12.33 1.62 16.17
CA THR A 51 -13.55 1.63 16.99
C THR A 51 -14.81 1.75 16.14
N GLN A 52 -14.85 2.68 15.18
CA GLN A 52 -16.03 2.83 14.31
C GLN A 52 -16.24 1.62 13.39
N LEU A 53 -15.15 1.03 12.90
CA LEU A 53 -15.18 -0.17 12.07
C LEU A 53 -15.79 -1.36 12.82
N ASN A 54 -15.40 -1.58 14.08
CA ASN A 54 -15.99 -2.65 14.89
C ASN A 54 -17.48 -2.41 15.15
N VAL A 55 -17.88 -1.17 15.48
CA VAL A 55 -19.30 -0.83 15.67
C VAL A 55 -20.11 -1.05 14.39
N ALA A 56 -19.55 -0.74 13.22
CA ALA A 56 -20.21 -1.03 11.95
C ALA A 56 -20.51 -2.53 11.78
N GLY A 57 -19.56 -3.40 12.12
CA GLY A 57 -19.75 -4.86 12.08
C GLY A 57 -20.71 -5.40 13.14
N GLU A 58 -20.87 -4.73 14.27
CA GLU A 58 -21.88 -5.06 15.29
C GLU A 58 -23.30 -4.68 14.83
N LEU A 59 -23.43 -3.59 14.07
CA LEU A 59 -24.72 -3.11 13.56
C LEU A 59 -25.19 -3.84 12.29
N ASP A 60 -24.25 -4.28 11.45
CA ASP A 60 -24.56 -4.94 10.18
C ASP A 60 -23.58 -6.09 9.89
N ALA A 61 -24.11 -7.31 9.83
CA ALA A 61 -23.34 -8.51 9.53
C ALA A 61 -22.74 -8.49 8.11
N ALA A 62 -23.33 -7.74 7.17
CA ALA A 62 -22.77 -7.60 5.82
C ALA A 62 -21.42 -6.87 5.83
N ALA A 63 -21.14 -6.05 6.86
CA ALA A 63 -19.88 -5.35 7.01
C ALA A 63 -18.73 -6.24 7.55
N LEU A 64 -19.00 -7.47 8.01
CA LEU A 64 -17.99 -8.29 8.70
C LEU A 64 -16.75 -8.58 7.85
N ALA A 65 -16.90 -8.82 6.55
CA ALA A 65 -15.76 -9.04 5.66
C ALA A 65 -14.86 -7.80 5.58
N MET A 66 -15.46 -6.61 5.42
CA MET A 66 -14.75 -5.33 5.45
C MET A 66 -14.05 -5.14 6.80
N VAL A 67 -14.72 -5.45 7.92
CA VAL A 67 -14.13 -5.34 9.26
C VAL A 67 -12.87 -6.20 9.40
N GLN A 68 -12.86 -7.44 8.91
CA GLN A 68 -11.68 -8.30 8.99
C GLN A 68 -10.52 -7.73 8.17
N THR A 69 -10.78 -7.33 6.93
CA THR A 69 -9.75 -6.79 6.02
C THR A 69 -9.13 -5.51 6.56
N TYR A 70 -9.94 -4.50 6.88
CA TYR A 70 -9.43 -3.17 7.23
C TYR A 70 -8.93 -3.09 8.68
N ARG A 71 -9.29 -4.03 9.56
CA ARG A 71 -8.62 -4.18 10.87
C ARG A 71 -7.14 -4.48 10.68
N GLU A 72 -6.80 -5.43 9.81
CA GLU A 72 -5.40 -5.75 9.55
C GLU A 72 -4.70 -4.65 8.75
N ALA A 73 -5.41 -3.98 7.83
CA ALA A 73 -4.84 -2.83 7.12
C ALA A 73 -4.45 -1.68 8.07
N ILE A 74 -5.33 -1.31 9.02
CA ILE A 74 -5.04 -0.30 10.03
C ILE A 74 -3.84 -0.71 10.91
N ARG A 75 -3.71 -1.98 11.28
CA ARG A 75 -2.54 -2.47 12.03
C ARG A 75 -1.26 -2.36 11.21
N CYS A 76 -1.34 -2.64 9.92
CA CYS A 76 -0.21 -2.51 9.00
C CYS A 76 0.28 -1.07 8.88
N GLU A 77 -0.59 -0.05 9.00
CA GLU A 77 -0.16 1.36 9.02
C GLU A 77 0.75 1.68 10.21
N VAL A 78 0.43 1.13 11.39
CA VAL A 78 1.26 1.31 12.59
C VAL A 78 2.65 0.70 12.38
N LEU A 79 2.70 -0.51 11.81
CA LEU A 79 3.96 -1.16 11.44
C LEU A 79 4.71 -0.38 10.37
N ARG A 80 4.01 0.09 9.33
CA ARG A 80 4.57 0.88 8.23
C ARG A 80 5.22 2.15 8.76
N ALA A 81 4.57 2.88 9.68
CA ALA A 81 5.16 4.04 10.32
C ALA A 81 6.45 3.70 11.09
N GLU A 82 6.48 2.57 11.81
CA GLU A 82 7.69 2.12 12.51
C GLU A 82 8.82 1.70 11.55
N VAL A 83 8.49 1.11 10.39
CA VAL A 83 9.45 0.77 9.34
C VAL A 83 10.09 2.02 8.77
N PHE A 84 9.29 3.00 8.35
CA PHE A 84 9.81 4.26 7.79
C PHE A 84 10.50 5.15 8.83
N ALA A 85 10.25 4.93 10.12
CA ALA A 85 11.02 5.53 11.22
C ALA A 85 12.31 4.76 11.56
N GLY A 86 12.68 3.72 10.81
CA GLY A 86 13.89 2.93 11.02
C GLY A 86 13.86 2.05 12.29
N LYS A 87 12.69 1.87 12.93
CA LYS A 87 12.54 1.13 14.19
C LYS A 87 12.30 -0.37 13.99
N ARG A 88 11.77 -0.75 12.81
CA ARG A 88 11.55 -2.14 12.41
C ARG A 88 11.94 -2.34 10.95
N SER A 89 12.22 -3.59 10.60
CA SER A 89 12.38 -3.99 9.20
C SER A 89 11.03 -4.45 8.62
N PRO A 90 10.75 -4.15 7.34
CA PRO A 90 9.59 -4.72 6.66
C PRO A 90 9.78 -6.22 6.43
N LEU A 91 8.68 -6.95 6.23
CA LEU A 91 8.77 -8.28 5.63
C LEU A 91 9.12 -8.12 4.16
N LEU A 92 10.16 -8.82 3.72
CA LEU A 92 10.53 -8.88 2.30
C LEU A 92 9.82 -10.08 1.66
N PHE A 93 9.19 -9.85 0.51
CA PHE A 93 8.57 -10.93 -0.25
C PHE A 93 9.61 -11.67 -1.10
N GLY A 94 9.57 -13.00 -1.07
CA GLY A 94 10.54 -13.85 -1.78
C GLY A 94 11.84 -14.06 -0.99
N GLN A 95 12.90 -14.44 -1.71
CA GLN A 95 14.21 -14.72 -1.11
C GLN A 95 14.95 -13.42 -0.75
N PRO A 96 15.62 -13.35 0.42
CA PRO A 96 16.41 -12.18 0.79
C PRO A 96 17.49 -11.87 -0.24
N ALA A 97 17.47 -10.66 -0.79
CA ALA A 97 18.49 -10.16 -1.70
C ALA A 97 19.34 -9.07 -1.04
N GLN A 98 20.64 -9.05 -1.34
CA GLN A 98 21.58 -8.09 -0.75
C GLN A 98 21.17 -6.63 -1.02
N TRP A 99 20.66 -6.34 -2.22
CA TRP A 99 20.22 -5.00 -2.59
C TRP A 99 19.02 -4.54 -1.75
N ALA A 100 18.10 -5.45 -1.43
CA ALA A 100 16.96 -5.15 -0.55
C ALA A 100 17.42 -4.85 0.88
N ALA A 101 18.43 -5.59 1.38
CA ALA A 101 19.02 -5.32 2.69
C ALA A 101 19.70 -3.94 2.74
N ASN A 102 20.41 -3.55 1.67
CA ASN A 102 21.01 -2.21 1.55
C ASN A 102 19.94 -1.11 1.61
N LEU A 103 18.80 -1.32 0.95
CA LEU A 103 17.70 -0.36 0.93
C LEU A 103 17.06 -0.18 2.32
N VAL A 104 16.87 -1.28 3.05
CA VAL A 104 16.35 -1.25 4.44
C VAL A 104 17.34 -0.55 5.37
N GLU A 105 18.64 -0.81 5.23
CA GLU A 105 19.67 -0.11 6.03
C GLU A 105 19.76 1.38 5.67
N ALA A 106 19.62 1.72 4.37
CA ALA A 106 19.55 3.10 3.95
C ALA A 106 18.35 3.83 4.56
N LEU A 107 17.20 3.16 4.70
CA LEU A 107 16.03 3.73 5.39
C LEU A 107 16.32 4.02 6.86
N ARG A 108 16.97 3.10 7.57
CA ARG A 108 17.40 3.31 8.96
C ARG A 108 18.31 4.54 9.08
N LEU A 109 19.31 4.67 8.19
CA LEU A 109 20.20 5.83 8.16
C LEU A 109 19.44 7.14 7.84
N SER A 110 18.47 7.13 6.93
CA SER A 110 17.61 8.29 6.68
C SER A 110 16.87 8.72 7.95
N ALA A 111 16.33 7.77 8.71
CA ALA A 111 15.59 8.05 9.94
C ALA A 111 16.46 8.65 11.06
N GLU A 112 17.77 8.38 11.03
CA GLU A 112 18.76 8.94 11.95
C GLU A 112 19.37 10.27 11.45
N GLY A 113 18.95 10.76 10.28
CA GLY A 113 19.46 11.99 9.67
C GLY A 113 20.80 11.82 8.92
N HIS A 114 21.25 10.58 8.73
CA HIS A 114 22.48 10.24 8.00
C HIS A 114 22.23 10.17 6.48
N TYR A 115 21.74 11.26 5.89
CA TYR A 115 21.25 11.28 4.49
C TYR A 115 22.32 10.97 3.44
N ALA A 116 23.56 11.41 3.63
CA ALA A 116 24.65 11.11 2.69
C ALA A 116 24.94 9.59 2.64
N GLN A 117 25.13 8.96 3.80
CA GLN A 117 25.38 7.52 3.90
C GLN A 117 24.17 6.69 3.42
N SER A 118 22.96 7.19 3.68
CA SER A 118 21.73 6.62 3.14
C SER A 118 21.72 6.63 1.62
N SER A 119 22.11 7.76 1.00
CA SER A 119 22.16 7.91 -0.46
C SER A 119 23.19 6.95 -1.08
N ASP A 120 24.39 6.85 -0.49
CA ASP A 120 25.42 5.90 -0.95
C ASP A 120 24.94 4.44 -0.94
N LEU A 121 24.14 4.05 0.07
CA LEU A 121 23.58 2.70 0.13
C LEU A 121 22.43 2.49 -0.85
N ARG A 122 21.63 3.53 -1.14
CA ARG A 122 20.56 3.48 -2.14
C ARG A 122 21.12 3.30 -3.53
N GLU A 123 22.16 4.06 -3.89
CA GLU A 123 22.84 3.93 -5.17
C GLU A 123 23.34 2.49 -5.37
N LYS A 124 24.04 1.93 -4.37
CA LYS A 124 24.47 0.52 -4.39
C LYS A 124 23.30 -0.47 -4.47
N ALA A 125 22.19 -0.18 -3.79
CA ALA A 125 21.01 -1.02 -3.86
C ALA A 125 20.42 -1.02 -5.28
N PHE A 126 20.29 0.15 -5.90
CA PHE A 126 19.71 0.28 -7.23
C PHE A 126 20.61 -0.28 -8.33
N GLU A 127 21.94 -0.14 -8.23
CA GLU A 127 22.90 -0.79 -9.14
C GLU A 127 22.82 -2.32 -9.09
N LEU A 128 22.56 -2.89 -7.92
CA LEU A 128 22.48 -4.34 -7.71
C LEU A 128 21.08 -4.91 -7.98
N ALA A 129 20.04 -4.07 -8.00
CA ALA A 129 18.68 -4.50 -8.23
C ALA A 129 18.49 -4.90 -9.70
N PRO A 130 17.86 -6.05 -9.99
CA PRO A 130 17.57 -6.43 -11.36
C PRO A 130 16.50 -5.50 -11.95
N ALA A 131 16.74 -5.03 -13.17
CA ALA A 131 15.72 -4.31 -13.93
C ALA A 131 14.50 -5.21 -14.14
N SER A 132 13.31 -4.63 -13.98
CA SER A 132 12.04 -5.30 -14.23
C SER A 132 11.40 -4.65 -15.46
N THR A 133 11.44 -5.32 -16.59
CA THR A 133 10.82 -4.86 -17.84
C THR A 133 9.34 -5.27 -17.87
N GLY A 134 8.51 -4.55 -18.61
CA GLY A 134 7.10 -4.87 -18.64
C GLY A 134 6.24 -3.88 -19.41
N VAL A 135 4.94 -3.92 -19.12
CA VAL A 135 3.90 -3.08 -19.71
C VAL A 135 3.02 -2.52 -18.60
N CYS A 136 2.81 -1.20 -18.58
CA CYS A 136 1.86 -0.50 -17.71
C CYS A 136 0.78 0.13 -18.60
N ASP A 137 -0.48 -0.27 -18.44
CA ASP A 137 -1.63 0.23 -19.22
C ASP A 137 -1.38 0.30 -20.74
N GLY A 138 -0.73 -0.72 -21.28
CA GLY A 138 -0.40 -0.84 -22.70
C GLY A 138 0.88 -0.14 -23.17
N LYS A 139 1.57 0.61 -22.30
CA LYS A 139 2.88 1.22 -22.58
C LYS A 139 4.01 0.32 -22.08
N ARG A 140 4.94 -0.04 -22.95
CA ARG A 140 6.13 -0.84 -22.62
C ARG A 140 7.13 0.02 -21.84
N PHE A 141 7.89 -0.59 -20.94
CA PHE A 141 9.00 0.04 -20.21
C PHE A 141 10.15 -0.96 -19.98
N ASP A 142 11.35 -0.42 -19.78
CA ASP A 142 12.57 -1.17 -19.50
C ASP A 142 12.87 -1.29 -17.99
N TRP A 143 12.35 -0.38 -17.17
CA TRP A 143 12.37 -0.49 -15.71
C TRP A 143 11.13 0.12 -15.06
N ILE A 144 10.83 -0.33 -13.84
CA ILE A 144 9.79 0.26 -12.99
C ILE A 144 10.30 0.38 -11.56
N ALA A 145 9.95 1.49 -10.91
CA ALA A 145 10.22 1.76 -9.51
C ALA A 145 9.11 2.62 -8.91
N ASP A 146 8.99 2.61 -7.59
CA ASP A 146 8.31 3.69 -6.89
C ASP A 146 9.16 4.97 -6.99
N ALA A 147 8.51 6.09 -7.27
CA ALA A 147 9.16 7.39 -7.38
C ALA A 147 9.76 7.87 -6.04
N ASP A 148 9.30 7.32 -4.91
CA ASP A 148 9.92 7.55 -3.62
C ASP A 148 11.24 6.79 -3.49
N MET A 149 12.33 7.55 -3.36
CA MET A 149 13.70 7.04 -3.29
C MET A 149 13.94 6.15 -2.05
N ARG A 150 13.02 6.16 -1.07
CA ARG A 150 13.06 5.21 0.06
C ARG A 150 12.82 3.78 -0.38
N LEU A 151 12.09 3.57 -1.46
CA LEU A 151 11.59 2.30 -1.96
C LEU A 151 12.27 1.86 -3.27
N GLY A 152 12.35 2.73 -4.27
CA GLY A 152 12.87 2.36 -5.59
C GLY A 152 12.14 1.14 -6.19
N PRO A 153 12.82 0.05 -6.60
CA PRO A 153 12.19 -1.09 -7.28
C PRO A 153 11.41 -2.04 -6.33
N MET A 154 10.75 -1.46 -5.33
CA MET A 154 9.89 -2.14 -4.35
C MET A 154 8.48 -1.56 -4.41
N LEU A 155 7.49 -2.43 -4.33
CA LEU A 155 6.09 -2.07 -4.09
C LEU A 155 5.71 -2.42 -2.66
N GLU A 156 5.06 -1.49 -1.96
CA GLU A 156 4.41 -1.79 -0.68
C GLU A 156 3.07 -2.50 -0.93
N ALA A 157 2.79 -3.58 -0.21
CA ALA A 157 1.47 -4.21 -0.24
C ALA A 157 1.12 -4.89 1.10
N ILE A 158 -0.18 -4.99 1.37
CA ILE A 158 -0.74 -5.77 2.46
C ILE A 158 -1.40 -7.01 1.86
N VAL A 159 -0.81 -8.17 2.12
CA VAL A 159 -1.27 -9.47 1.60
C VAL A 159 -1.45 -10.40 2.78
N ASN A 160 -2.60 -11.09 2.84
CA ASN A 160 -2.94 -11.98 3.96
C ASN A 160 -2.80 -11.32 5.34
N GLY A 161 -3.13 -10.02 5.42
CA GLY A 161 -3.06 -9.22 6.65
C GLY A 161 -1.64 -8.89 7.14
N GLN A 162 -0.62 -9.08 6.30
CA GLN A 162 0.77 -8.76 6.60
C GLN A 162 1.28 -7.69 5.63
N TYR A 163 2.09 -6.77 6.13
CA TYR A 163 2.71 -5.70 5.34
C TYR A 163 4.05 -6.15 4.77
N TYR A 164 4.20 -6.04 3.45
CA TYR A 164 5.35 -6.46 2.68
C TYR A 164 5.96 -5.31 1.88
N TRP A 165 7.28 -5.37 1.73
CA TRP A 165 7.97 -4.80 0.56
C TRP A 165 8.17 -5.92 -0.45
N ILE A 166 7.60 -5.73 -1.63
CA ILE A 166 7.60 -6.69 -2.73
C ILE A 166 8.47 -6.15 -3.85
N PRO A 167 9.62 -6.79 -4.15
CA PRO A 167 10.39 -6.46 -5.34
C PRO A 167 9.53 -6.61 -6.61
N PHE A 168 9.60 -5.65 -7.54
CA PHE A 168 8.85 -5.76 -8.80
C PHE A 168 9.19 -7.04 -9.57
N ASN A 169 10.45 -7.50 -9.53
CA ASN A 169 10.87 -8.75 -10.19
C ASN A 169 10.24 -10.04 -9.60
N GLN A 170 9.51 -9.96 -8.48
CA GLN A 170 8.75 -11.08 -7.91
C GLN A 170 7.27 -11.06 -8.34
N ILE A 171 6.86 -10.06 -9.10
CA ILE A 171 5.48 -9.85 -9.53
C ILE A 171 5.41 -10.14 -11.03
N GLN A 172 4.46 -10.97 -11.46
CA GLN A 172 4.17 -11.18 -12.87
C GLN A 172 3.09 -10.21 -13.36
N GLN A 173 2.05 -10.00 -12.56
CA GLN A 173 0.94 -9.11 -12.93
C GLN A 173 0.37 -8.42 -11.69
N ILE A 174 -0.04 -7.17 -11.86
CA ILE A 174 -0.86 -6.40 -10.94
C ILE A 174 -2.09 -5.93 -11.70
N THR A 175 -3.26 -6.16 -11.14
CA THR A 175 -4.50 -5.51 -11.60
C THR A 175 -5.02 -4.66 -10.45
N ILE A 176 -5.18 -3.36 -10.68
CA ILE A 176 -5.60 -2.40 -9.66
C ILE A 176 -7.02 -1.96 -9.98
N GLU A 177 -7.91 -2.01 -8.99
CA GLU A 177 -9.30 -1.58 -9.17
C GLU A 177 -9.40 -0.05 -9.34
N GLU A 178 -10.50 0.44 -9.92
CA GLU A 178 -10.79 1.88 -9.90
C GLU A 178 -11.16 2.31 -8.48
N PRO A 179 -10.69 3.46 -7.98
CA PRO A 179 -11.08 3.93 -6.65
C PRO A 179 -12.57 4.29 -6.62
N VAL A 180 -13.30 3.70 -5.68
CA VAL A 180 -14.75 3.91 -5.52
C VAL A 180 -15.07 4.51 -4.16
N ASP A 181 -14.38 4.02 -3.14
CA ASP A 181 -14.65 4.32 -1.74
C ASP A 181 -13.60 5.26 -1.14
N LEU A 182 -13.97 6.00 -0.10
CA LEU A 182 -13.05 6.95 0.54
C LEU A 182 -11.79 6.27 1.12
N ARG A 183 -11.91 5.02 1.58
CA ARG A 183 -10.77 4.22 2.05
C ARG A 183 -9.76 3.88 0.94
N ASP A 184 -10.15 3.96 -0.32
CA ASP A 184 -9.26 3.68 -1.46
C ASP A 184 -8.21 4.79 -1.63
N MET A 185 -8.47 5.98 -1.07
CA MET A 185 -7.47 7.05 -0.92
C MET A 185 -6.35 6.67 0.05
N VAL A 186 -6.50 5.58 0.81
CA VAL A 186 -5.49 5.06 1.74
C VAL A 186 -4.96 3.71 1.26
N TRP A 187 -5.83 2.85 0.72
CA TRP A 187 -5.45 1.52 0.25
C TRP A 187 -6.20 1.13 -1.04
N MET A 188 -5.50 1.02 -2.16
CA MET A 188 -6.06 0.51 -3.41
C MET A 188 -6.20 -1.01 -3.36
N PRO A 189 -7.38 -1.58 -3.65
CA PRO A 189 -7.53 -3.01 -3.91
C PRO A 189 -6.73 -3.41 -5.15
N ALA A 190 -5.98 -4.49 -5.01
CA ALA A 190 -5.19 -5.05 -6.11
C ALA A 190 -5.23 -6.58 -6.12
N TYR A 191 -5.21 -7.13 -7.32
CA TYR A 191 -5.00 -8.54 -7.58
C TYR A 191 -3.58 -8.76 -8.11
N PHE A 192 -2.87 -9.71 -7.52
CA PHE A 192 -1.50 -10.03 -7.85
C PHE A 192 -1.40 -11.44 -8.41
N VAL A 193 -0.62 -11.57 -9.50
CA VAL A 193 -0.03 -12.84 -9.93
C VAL A 193 1.47 -12.72 -9.69
N TRP A 194 2.02 -13.64 -8.93
CA TRP A 194 3.44 -13.67 -8.56
C TRP A 194 4.27 -14.37 -9.64
N ALA A 195 5.58 -14.10 -9.69
CA ALA A 195 6.49 -14.71 -10.66
C ALA A 195 6.53 -16.26 -10.59
N ASN A 196 6.18 -16.84 -9.43
CA ASN A 196 6.07 -18.29 -9.23
C ASN A 196 4.70 -18.89 -9.61
N GLY A 197 3.79 -18.08 -10.15
CA GLY A 197 2.43 -18.47 -10.55
C GLY A 197 1.40 -18.50 -9.42
N GLY A 198 1.79 -18.18 -8.18
CA GLY A 198 0.84 -17.98 -7.09
C GLY A 198 0.00 -16.71 -7.31
N GLU A 199 -1.20 -16.68 -6.75
CA GLU A 199 -2.13 -15.56 -6.90
C GLU A 199 -2.65 -15.11 -5.53
N SER A 200 -2.92 -13.82 -5.38
CA SER A 200 -3.58 -13.31 -4.18
C SER A 200 -4.18 -11.94 -4.40
N VAL A 201 -5.23 -11.65 -3.64
CA VAL A 201 -5.73 -10.28 -3.45
C VAL A 201 -4.94 -9.59 -2.34
N GLY A 202 -4.77 -8.27 -2.46
CA GLY A 202 -4.11 -7.46 -1.47
C GLY A 202 -4.52 -6.00 -1.57
N LEU A 203 -3.91 -5.20 -0.71
CA LEU A 203 -4.10 -3.76 -0.66
C LEU A 203 -2.75 -3.07 -0.88
N ILE A 204 -2.68 -2.11 -1.81
CA ILE A 204 -1.51 -1.25 -1.99
C ILE A 204 -1.76 0.05 -1.22
N PRO A 205 -0.92 0.45 -0.27
CA PRO A 205 -0.94 1.78 0.30
C PRO A 205 -0.95 2.89 -0.77
N SER A 206 -2.05 3.62 -0.89
CA SER A 206 -2.25 4.63 -1.95
C SER A 206 -1.48 5.92 -1.72
N ARG A 207 -1.02 6.14 -0.49
CA ARG A 207 -0.28 7.34 -0.10
C ARG A 207 1.06 6.99 0.52
N TYR A 208 2.00 7.91 0.37
CA TYR A 208 3.29 7.82 1.04
C TYR A 208 3.18 7.96 2.57
N PRO A 209 4.07 7.32 3.35
CA PRO A 209 4.05 7.40 4.82
C PRO A 209 4.26 8.83 5.31
N GLY A 210 3.43 9.25 6.28
CA GLY A 210 3.43 10.60 6.84
C GLY A 210 2.41 11.55 6.19
N SER A 211 1.78 11.16 5.07
CA SER A 211 0.77 11.96 4.38
C SER A 211 -0.45 12.27 5.26
N GLU A 212 -0.79 11.37 6.17
CA GLU A 212 -1.90 11.54 7.12
C GLU A 212 -1.66 12.67 8.14
N ALA A 213 -0.40 13.06 8.34
CA ALA A 213 0.00 14.11 9.28
C ALA A 213 0.22 15.48 8.60
N CYS A 214 0.22 15.56 7.27
CA CYS A 214 0.35 16.82 6.53
C CYS A 214 -0.82 17.75 6.86
N GLU A 215 -0.63 19.07 6.87
CA GLU A 215 -1.74 20.03 7.07
C GLU A 215 -2.66 20.13 5.85
N ASP A 216 -2.14 19.81 4.67
CA ASP A 216 -2.88 19.89 3.42
C ASP A 216 -3.79 18.67 3.21
N ASP A 217 -5.10 18.91 3.23
CA ASP A 217 -6.10 17.86 3.04
C ASP A 217 -6.06 17.23 1.64
N ALA A 218 -5.53 17.89 0.61
CA ALA A 218 -5.35 17.28 -0.71
C ALA A 218 -4.26 16.18 -0.69
N ILE A 219 -3.23 16.34 0.15
CA ILE A 219 -2.24 15.27 0.41
C ILE A 219 -2.91 14.12 1.16
N ARG A 220 -3.68 14.44 2.21
CA ARG A 220 -4.41 13.42 2.98
C ARG A 220 -5.41 12.66 2.10
N LEU A 221 -6.06 13.33 1.16
CA LEU A 221 -7.03 12.73 0.24
C LEU A 221 -6.41 12.09 -1.00
N ALA A 222 -5.08 11.96 -1.08
CA ALA A 222 -4.39 11.40 -2.25
C ALA A 222 -4.71 12.14 -3.58
N ARG A 223 -5.09 13.42 -3.51
CA ARG A 223 -5.46 14.23 -4.69
C ARG A 223 -4.25 14.88 -5.38
N LYS A 224 -3.09 14.84 -4.73
CA LYS A 224 -1.82 15.32 -5.28
C LYS A 224 -0.65 14.55 -4.68
N THR A 225 0.51 14.73 -5.28
CA THR A 225 1.80 14.25 -4.78
C THR A 225 2.72 15.45 -4.62
N GLU A 226 3.44 15.51 -3.52
CA GLU A 226 4.48 16.49 -3.25
C GLU A 226 5.79 15.81 -2.89
N TRP A 227 6.89 16.40 -3.34
CA TRP A 227 8.24 15.90 -3.10
C TRP A 227 8.98 16.83 -2.15
N GLN A 228 9.43 16.30 -1.03
CA GLN A 228 10.26 17.03 -0.08
C GLN A 228 11.70 16.53 -0.16
N GLN A 229 12.64 17.48 -0.27
CA GLN A 229 14.06 17.18 -0.31
C GLN A 229 14.65 16.97 1.10
N TYR A 230 15.46 15.93 1.26
CA TYR A 230 16.17 15.57 2.49
C TYR A 230 17.66 15.37 2.21
N GLY A 231 18.49 16.37 2.50
CA GLY A 231 19.89 16.34 2.08
C GLY A 231 20.06 16.63 0.59
N GLU A 232 21.16 16.19 0.00
CA GLU A 232 21.47 16.47 -1.41
C GLU A 232 20.91 15.36 -2.31
N GLY A 233 20.04 15.71 -3.25
CA GLY A 233 19.53 14.78 -4.28
C GLY A 233 18.58 13.68 -3.80
N LEU A 234 18.13 13.70 -2.54
CA LEU A 234 17.22 12.70 -1.98
C LEU A 234 15.84 13.31 -1.73
N TYR A 235 14.80 12.71 -2.31
CA TYR A 235 13.42 13.21 -2.26
C TYR A 235 12.49 12.14 -1.71
N PHE A 236 11.63 12.54 -0.76
CA PHE A 236 10.57 11.69 -0.21
C PHE A 236 9.20 12.21 -0.64
N GLY A 237 8.32 11.28 -0.99
CA GLY A 237 6.98 11.60 -1.44
C GLY A 237 6.01 11.81 -0.28
N PHE A 238 5.02 12.67 -0.52
CA PHE A 238 3.83 12.87 0.29
C PHE A 238 2.61 12.91 -0.63
N GLY A 239 1.48 12.38 -0.19
CA GLY A 239 0.25 12.30 -1.00
C GLY A 239 0.21 11.03 -1.84
N GLN A 240 -0.40 11.09 -3.02
CA GLN A 240 -0.64 9.91 -3.85
C GLN A 240 0.67 9.25 -4.27
N ARG A 241 0.73 7.92 -4.19
CA ARG A 241 1.86 7.14 -4.67
C ARG A 241 2.01 7.27 -6.18
N VAL A 242 3.25 7.40 -6.64
CA VAL A 242 3.62 7.47 -8.05
C VAL A 242 4.63 6.36 -8.36
N LEU A 243 4.40 5.64 -9.45
CA LEU A 243 5.37 4.71 -10.01
C LEU A 243 6.05 5.37 -11.22
N SER A 244 7.36 5.26 -11.31
CA SER A 244 8.16 5.79 -12.41
C SER A 244 8.69 4.67 -13.29
N THR A 245 8.77 4.95 -14.58
CA THR A 245 9.50 4.14 -15.57
C THR A 245 10.45 5.03 -16.37
N ASP A 246 11.19 4.44 -17.32
CA ASP A 246 11.95 5.17 -18.33
C ASP A 246 11.09 6.05 -19.26
N GLU A 247 9.81 5.74 -19.38
CA GLU A 247 8.90 6.38 -20.32
C GLU A 247 8.03 7.48 -19.67
N ASP A 248 7.54 7.26 -18.45
CA ASP A 248 6.56 8.15 -17.82
C ASP A 248 6.47 7.96 -16.30
N GLU A 249 5.69 8.83 -15.65
CA GLU A 249 5.26 8.69 -14.26
C GLU A 249 3.76 8.36 -14.21
N TYR A 250 3.40 7.41 -13.34
CA TYR A 250 2.05 6.86 -13.23
C TYR A 250 1.53 7.03 -11.80
N SER A 251 0.50 7.86 -11.63
CA SER A 251 -0.24 7.94 -10.38
C SER A 251 -0.95 6.61 -10.09
N LEU A 252 -0.73 6.03 -8.91
CA LEU A 252 -1.18 4.67 -8.59
C LEU A 252 -2.67 4.46 -8.86
N MET A 253 -3.51 5.46 -8.55
CA MET A 253 -4.95 5.34 -8.63
C MET A 253 -5.48 5.42 -10.07
N ASP A 254 -4.63 5.79 -11.04
CA ASP A 254 -4.95 5.79 -12.46
C ASP A 254 -4.53 4.50 -13.17
N ILE A 255 -3.60 3.75 -12.58
CA ILE A 255 -3.09 2.48 -13.13
C ILE A 255 -4.17 1.39 -13.07
N ARG A 256 -4.38 0.63 -14.15
CA ARG A 256 -5.30 -0.53 -14.13
C ARG A 256 -4.59 -1.85 -14.27
N SER A 257 -3.51 -1.92 -15.04
CA SER A 257 -2.74 -3.14 -15.21
C SER A 257 -1.25 -2.89 -15.36
N ILE A 258 -0.47 -3.68 -14.63
CA ILE A 258 0.97 -3.81 -14.82
C ILE A 258 1.25 -5.29 -15.11
N SER A 259 1.97 -5.58 -16.17
CA SER A 259 2.50 -6.91 -16.48
C SER A 259 4.01 -6.84 -16.58
N LEU A 260 4.72 -7.74 -15.91
CA LEU A 260 6.18 -7.78 -15.90
C LEU A 260 6.67 -9.03 -16.60
N ASP A 261 7.76 -8.88 -17.35
CA ASP A 261 8.38 -9.98 -18.09
C ASP A 261 9.18 -10.86 -17.10
N THR A 262 8.49 -11.68 -16.31
CA THR A 262 9.12 -12.60 -15.37
C THR A 262 9.51 -13.90 -16.05
N VAL A 263 10.75 -14.37 -15.84
CA VAL A 263 11.16 -15.72 -16.23
C VAL A 263 10.71 -16.68 -15.14
N MET A 264 9.70 -17.51 -15.40
CA MET A 264 9.36 -18.62 -14.50
C MET A 264 10.54 -19.59 -14.45
N GLU A 265 11.23 -19.71 -13.32
CA GLU A 265 12.15 -20.81 -13.11
C GLU A 265 11.36 -22.11 -12.85
N PRO A 266 11.57 -23.18 -13.64
CA PRO A 266 10.83 -24.43 -13.51
C PRO A 266 11.33 -25.22 -12.28
N GLY A 267 10.92 -24.81 -11.07
CA GLY A 267 11.32 -25.45 -9.81
C GLY A 267 10.30 -25.46 -8.68
N ASP A 268 9.33 -24.53 -8.66
CA ASP A 268 8.44 -24.33 -7.49
C ASP A 268 7.10 -25.06 -7.54
N LEU A 269 6.85 -25.87 -8.57
CA LEU A 269 5.71 -26.80 -8.59
C LEU A 269 6.00 -28.01 -7.69
N LYS A 270 5.86 -27.85 -6.36
CA LYS A 270 5.58 -29.01 -5.51
C LYS A 270 4.12 -29.40 -5.73
N THR A 271 3.87 -30.19 -6.77
CA THR A 271 2.64 -30.95 -6.92
C THR A 271 2.53 -31.90 -5.73
N GLY A 272 1.69 -31.56 -4.76
CA GLY A 272 1.26 -32.49 -3.73
C GLY A 272 0.45 -33.60 -4.40
N SER A 273 1.11 -34.69 -4.78
CA SER A 273 0.42 -35.92 -5.15
C SER A 273 -0.21 -36.49 -3.89
N VAL A 274 -1.52 -36.30 -3.75
CA VAL A 274 -2.34 -37.06 -2.80
C VAL A 274 -2.36 -38.50 -3.30
N THR A 275 -1.50 -39.35 -2.72
CA THR A 275 -1.65 -40.80 -2.78
C THR A 275 -2.90 -41.16 -1.97
N THR A 276 -3.98 -41.45 -2.67
CA THR A 276 -5.13 -42.15 -2.09
C THR A 276 -4.76 -43.64 -2.08
N ASP A 277 -4.24 -44.11 -0.95
CA ASP A 277 -4.17 -45.56 -0.69
C ASP A 277 -5.59 -46.07 -0.49
N GLY A 278 -6.14 -46.60 -1.58
CA GLY A 278 -7.35 -47.39 -1.59
C GLY A 278 -7.14 -48.68 -0.80
N VAL A 279 -7.87 -48.78 0.30
CA VAL A 279 -8.10 -50.03 1.04
C VAL A 279 -8.76 -51.04 0.11
N CYS A 280 -8.02 -52.09 -0.26
CA CYS A 280 -8.57 -53.36 -0.75
C CYS A 280 -8.36 -54.42 0.32
N GLY A 281 -9.44 -55.10 0.69
CA GLY A 281 -9.51 -56.04 1.79
C GLY A 281 -8.88 -57.41 1.56
N GLY A 282 -8.74 -58.13 2.68
CA GLY A 282 -8.32 -59.51 2.85
C GLY A 282 -8.31 -59.83 4.33
#